data_AF-A0A7V2N3R7-F1
#
_entry.id   AF-A0A7V2N3R7-F1
#
_cell.length_a   1.000
_cell.length_b   1.000
_cell.length_c   1.000
_cell.angle_alpha   90.00
_cell.angle_beta   90.00
_cell.angle_gamma   90.00
#
_symmetry.space_group_name_H-M   'P 1'
#
loop_
_entity.id
_entity.type
_entity.pdbx_description
1 polymer ?
#
loop_
_entity_poly.entity_id
_entity_poly.type
_entity_poly.pdbx_seq_one_letter_code
_entity_poly.pdbx_strand_id
1 'polypeptide(L)'
;MGKRVLLSALLSPLLVGGVMAAVVDDFEGGVGAWWTGNDGTVTLSASTTGASSGTGAMQIDVSIPDWKICAYYNAVAYHALLGTPGAAISMDVTVLPGEFTGTWMNAEIVINGQNVGWNPLGGNDLIRDGQPHTYTWVLPADLIQTISSTQPGDWFEMIIVTNTDAATRRVYVDHVQILEPQEHITDYPFGELVGDFEDDTLDGWLENDATFTRSNTGATRGEWALQSD
;
A
#
# COMPACT_ATOMS: atom_id res chain seq x y z
N MET A 1 8.84 -57.71 30.20
CA MET A 1 8.93 -57.29 28.78
C MET A 1 8.17 -55.98 28.61
N GLY A 2 8.86 -54.84 28.66
CA GLY A 2 8.25 -53.52 28.44
C GLY A 2 8.66 -52.98 27.09
N LYS A 3 7.69 -52.79 26.18
CA LYS A 3 7.91 -52.13 24.88
C LYS A 3 8.13 -50.62 25.12
N ARG A 4 9.28 -50.10 24.73
CA ARG A 4 9.52 -48.65 24.62
C ARG A 4 9.11 -48.21 23.22
N VAL A 5 8.10 -47.35 23.13
CA VAL A 5 7.73 -46.64 21.90
C VAL A 5 8.54 -45.35 21.87
N LEU A 6 9.42 -45.22 20.89
CA LEU A 6 10.14 -43.99 20.58
C LEU A 6 9.19 -43.09 19.80
N LEU A 7 8.72 -42.01 20.43
CA LEU A 7 7.96 -40.96 19.77
C LEU A 7 8.96 -39.99 19.12
N SER A 8 9.21 -40.17 17.83
CA SER A 8 10.00 -39.23 17.03
C SER A 8 9.17 -37.98 16.77
N ALA A 9 9.48 -36.89 17.47
CA ALA A 9 8.95 -35.57 17.16
C ALA A 9 9.57 -35.09 15.84
N LEU A 10 8.79 -35.12 14.76
CA LEU A 10 9.12 -34.39 13.54
C LEU A 10 8.96 -32.90 13.84
N LEU A 11 10.09 -32.20 13.96
CA LEU A 11 10.14 -30.75 13.99
C LEU A 11 10.02 -30.27 12.53
N SER A 12 8.79 -30.05 12.07
CA SER A 12 8.55 -29.40 10.77
C SER A 12 8.89 -27.91 10.92
N PRO A 13 9.75 -27.33 10.09
CA PRO A 13 9.94 -25.88 10.06
C PRO A 13 8.64 -25.23 9.56
N LEU A 14 8.05 -24.38 10.39
CA LEU A 14 6.96 -23.49 10.00
C LEU A 14 7.54 -22.47 8.99
N LEU A 15 7.21 -22.59 7.71
CA LEU A 15 7.42 -21.49 6.77
C LEU A 15 6.32 -20.45 7.02
N VAL A 16 6.68 -19.32 7.63
CA VAL A 16 5.80 -18.15 7.69
C VAL A 16 5.66 -17.61 6.27
N GLY A 17 4.46 -17.68 5.69
CA GLY A 17 4.13 -17.02 4.44
C GLY A 17 4.12 -15.51 4.66
N GLY A 18 5.23 -14.85 4.34
CA GLY A 18 5.34 -13.39 4.41
C GLY A 18 4.60 -12.72 3.27
N VAL A 19 4.08 -11.52 3.51
CA VAL A 19 3.72 -10.60 2.43
C VAL A 19 4.97 -10.39 1.58
N MET A 20 4.90 -10.72 0.29
CA MET A 20 5.98 -10.38 -0.65
C MET A 20 5.79 -8.91 -1.01
N ALA A 21 6.56 -8.04 -0.36
CA ALA A 21 6.61 -6.62 -0.70
C ALA A 21 7.85 -6.37 -1.57
N ALA A 22 7.65 -5.76 -2.73
CA ALA A 22 8.76 -5.22 -3.50
C ALA A 22 9.09 -3.83 -2.96
N VAL A 23 10.26 -3.68 -2.33
CA VAL A 23 10.76 -2.37 -1.92
C VAL A 23 11.13 -1.60 -3.18
N VAL A 24 10.45 -0.47 -3.38
CA VAL A 24 10.71 0.47 -4.47
C VAL A 24 11.91 1.35 -4.11
N ASP A 25 11.91 1.89 -2.89
CA ASP A 25 13.00 2.68 -2.33
C ASP A 25 12.93 2.71 -0.80
N ASP A 26 14.09 2.60 -0.15
CA ASP A 26 14.31 2.77 1.30
C ASP A 26 15.20 3.98 1.61
N PHE A 27 15.63 4.72 0.58
CA PHE A 27 16.41 5.95 0.66
C PHE A 27 17.72 5.89 1.45
N GLU A 28 18.25 4.70 1.75
CA GLU A 28 19.56 4.54 2.40
C GLU A 28 20.71 5.00 1.48
N GLY A 29 20.46 5.08 0.18
CA GLY A 29 21.37 5.59 -0.84
C GLY A 29 21.17 7.06 -1.24
N GLY A 30 20.25 7.79 -0.60
CA GLY A 30 19.81 9.13 -0.99
C GLY A 30 18.41 9.13 -1.61
N VAL A 31 18.07 10.10 -2.48
CA VAL A 31 16.72 10.20 -3.09
C VAL A 31 16.48 9.19 -4.24
N GLY A 32 17.38 8.23 -4.42
CA GLY A 32 17.26 7.16 -5.41
C GLY A 32 17.06 7.64 -6.85
N ALA A 33 16.13 7.01 -7.54
CA ALA A 33 15.76 7.31 -8.93
C ALA A 33 14.59 8.31 -9.03
N TRP A 34 14.24 9.01 -7.96
CA TRP A 34 13.14 9.97 -7.94
C TRP A 34 13.55 11.33 -8.51
N TRP A 35 12.64 12.00 -9.24
CA TRP A 35 12.90 13.33 -9.81
C TRP A 35 11.68 14.26 -9.72
N THR A 36 11.88 15.54 -10.01
CA THR A 36 10.82 16.57 -10.03
C THR A 36 10.54 17.08 -11.45
N GLY A 37 9.39 17.73 -11.65
CA GLY A 37 8.96 18.29 -12.94
C GLY A 37 9.72 19.54 -13.42
N ASN A 38 10.83 19.92 -12.78
CA ASN A 38 11.72 21.04 -13.15
C ASN A 38 11.10 22.46 -13.14
N ASP A 39 10.00 22.71 -12.41
CA ASP A 39 9.42 24.05 -12.30
C ASP A 39 9.96 24.89 -11.11
N GLY A 40 10.90 24.34 -10.35
CA GLY A 40 11.56 25.02 -9.22
C GLY A 40 10.71 25.18 -7.96
N THR A 41 9.49 24.62 -7.94
CA THR A 41 8.60 24.70 -6.76
C THR A 41 8.71 23.50 -5.82
N VAL A 42 9.44 22.46 -6.25
CA VAL A 42 9.71 21.25 -5.46
C VAL A 42 11.20 20.91 -5.49
N THR A 43 11.75 20.55 -4.33
CA THR A 43 13.09 19.97 -4.21
C THR A 43 13.05 18.66 -3.43
N LEU A 44 13.81 17.67 -3.91
CA LEU A 44 14.03 16.40 -3.21
C LEU A 44 15.43 16.40 -2.61
N SER A 45 15.57 15.95 -1.37
CA SER A 45 16.87 15.80 -0.71
C SER A 45 16.88 14.59 0.21
N ALA A 46 18.06 14.02 0.44
CA ALA A 46 18.23 12.95 1.42
C ALA A 46 18.18 13.54 2.83
N SER A 47 17.51 12.85 3.74
CA SER A 47 17.37 13.24 5.15
C SER A 47 17.44 12.01 6.04
N THR A 48 17.76 12.22 7.31
CA THR A 48 17.58 11.20 8.36
C THR A 48 16.28 11.38 9.14
N THR A 49 15.59 12.50 8.92
CA THR A 49 14.29 12.78 9.53
C THR A 49 13.21 12.01 8.80
N GLY A 50 12.34 11.36 9.55
CA GLY A 50 11.22 10.58 9.00
C GLY A 50 11.59 9.18 8.52
N ALA A 51 12.85 8.75 8.71
CA ALA A 51 13.27 7.38 8.47
C ALA A 51 12.46 6.42 9.36
N SER A 52 11.81 5.45 8.74
CA SER A 52 11.06 4.37 9.37
C SER A 52 11.72 3.01 9.12
N SER A 53 12.57 2.92 8.10
CA SER A 53 13.29 1.71 7.70
C SER A 53 14.78 2.01 7.52
N GLY A 54 15.52 1.97 8.63
CA GLY A 54 16.96 2.25 8.61
C GLY A 54 17.25 3.66 9.10
N THR A 55 17.97 4.44 8.30
CA THR A 55 18.45 5.78 8.65
C THR A 55 18.15 6.85 7.62
N GLY A 56 17.77 6.48 6.40
CA GLY A 56 17.47 7.36 5.28
C GLY A 56 15.98 7.65 5.14
N ALA A 57 15.69 8.78 4.53
CA ALA A 57 14.36 9.17 4.04
C ALA A 57 14.54 10.21 2.92
N MET A 58 13.54 10.31 2.05
CA MET A 58 13.43 11.41 1.10
C MET A 58 12.68 12.58 1.74
N GLN A 59 13.35 13.72 1.86
CA GLN A 59 12.71 15.00 2.17
C GLN A 59 12.19 15.66 0.90
N ILE A 60 10.94 16.08 0.93
CA ILE A 60 10.27 16.84 -0.12
C ILE A 60 9.92 18.22 0.43
N ASP A 61 10.49 19.27 -0.16
CA ASP A 61 10.10 20.66 0.09
C ASP A 61 9.24 21.17 -1.04
N VAL A 62 8.08 21.76 -0.72
CA VAL A 62 7.18 22.39 -1.69
C VAL A 62 6.93 23.86 -1.29
N SER A 63 7.11 24.77 -2.26
CA SER A 63 7.07 26.23 -2.02
C SER A 63 5.81 26.93 -2.53
N ILE A 64 4.76 26.17 -2.82
CA ILE A 64 3.45 26.69 -3.23
C ILE A 64 2.32 26.06 -2.40
N PRO A 65 1.19 26.76 -2.23
CA PRO A 65 -0.04 26.12 -1.81
C PRO A 65 -0.61 25.24 -2.92
N ASP A 66 -1.69 24.52 -2.61
CA ASP A 66 -2.47 23.71 -3.56
C ASP A 66 -1.82 22.37 -3.94
N TRP A 67 -2.56 21.66 -4.78
CA TRP A 67 -2.25 20.36 -5.33
C TRP A 67 -0.95 20.43 -6.14
N LYS A 68 0.00 19.54 -5.80
CA LYS A 68 1.30 19.54 -6.45
C LYS A 68 1.87 18.14 -6.61
N ILE A 69 2.25 17.83 -7.85
CA ILE A 69 3.18 16.74 -8.15
C ILE A 69 4.53 17.06 -7.51
N CYS A 70 4.93 16.20 -6.59
CA CYS A 70 6.13 16.36 -5.79
C CYS A 70 7.30 15.56 -6.37
N ALA A 71 7.06 14.29 -6.67
CA ALA A 71 8.11 13.39 -7.13
C ALA A 71 7.56 12.41 -8.16
N TYR A 72 8.37 12.10 -9.16
CA TYR A 72 8.14 11.08 -10.16
C TYR A 72 9.13 9.94 -9.94
N TYR A 73 8.71 8.72 -10.25
CA TYR A 73 9.54 7.53 -10.27
C TYR A 73 9.24 6.69 -11.51
N ASN A 74 10.28 6.16 -12.16
CA ASN A 74 10.14 5.31 -13.33
C ASN A 74 9.75 3.90 -12.87
N ALA A 75 8.46 3.62 -12.93
CA ALA A 75 7.88 2.37 -12.45
C ALA A 75 7.80 1.28 -13.53
N VAL A 76 8.48 1.43 -14.68
CA VAL A 76 8.45 0.43 -15.78
C VAL A 76 8.83 -0.96 -15.28
N ALA A 77 9.84 -1.08 -14.40
CA ALA A 77 10.27 -2.35 -13.82
C ALA A 77 9.18 -3.03 -12.96
N TYR A 78 8.23 -2.25 -12.45
CA TYR A 78 7.14 -2.71 -11.59
C TYR A 78 5.79 -2.81 -12.31
N HIS A 79 5.76 -2.55 -13.63
CA HIS A 79 4.51 -2.58 -14.40
C HIS A 79 3.77 -3.91 -14.26
N ALA A 80 4.48 -5.05 -14.37
CA ALA A 80 3.87 -6.36 -14.21
C ALA A 80 3.31 -6.57 -12.79
N LEU A 81 4.03 -6.10 -11.78
CA LEU A 81 3.63 -6.22 -10.37
C LEU A 81 2.36 -5.43 -10.08
N LEU A 82 2.31 -4.17 -10.53
CA LEU A 82 1.15 -3.28 -10.38
C LEU A 82 -0.08 -3.76 -11.20
N GLY A 83 0.13 -4.62 -12.20
CA GLY A 83 -0.95 -5.30 -12.93
C GLY A 83 -1.49 -6.55 -12.24
N THR A 84 -1.04 -6.87 -11.02
CA THR A 84 -1.50 -8.08 -10.30
C THR A 84 -2.78 -7.79 -9.50
N PRO A 85 -3.81 -8.67 -9.54
CA PRO A 85 -5.08 -8.48 -8.82
C PRO A 85 -4.93 -8.25 -7.32
N GLY A 86 -5.23 -7.04 -6.84
CA GLY A 86 -5.09 -6.63 -5.43
C GLY A 86 -3.78 -5.93 -5.10
N ALA A 87 -2.98 -5.55 -6.11
CA ALA A 87 -1.78 -4.75 -5.90
C ALA A 87 -2.11 -3.44 -5.15
N ALA A 88 -1.21 -3.07 -4.24
CA ALA A 88 -1.30 -1.80 -3.53
C ALA A 88 0.07 -1.16 -3.42
N ILE A 89 0.10 0.14 -3.19
CA ILE A 89 1.32 0.88 -2.90
C ILE A 89 1.26 1.34 -1.47
N SER A 90 2.34 1.13 -0.73
CA SER A 90 2.51 1.73 0.60
C SER A 90 3.72 2.66 0.62
N MET A 91 3.62 3.71 1.45
CA MET A 91 4.77 4.51 1.84
C MET A 91 4.57 5.04 3.24
N ASP A 92 5.67 5.20 3.96
CA ASP A 92 5.67 5.87 5.24
C ASP A 92 5.87 7.36 5.03
N VAL A 93 5.00 8.16 5.64
CA VAL A 93 5.06 9.62 5.54
C VAL A 93 5.17 10.21 6.94
N THR A 94 6.15 11.10 7.12
CA THR A 94 6.31 11.90 8.34
C THR A 94 6.10 13.37 8.02
N VAL A 95 5.30 14.06 8.85
CA VAL A 95 5.15 15.52 8.80
C VAL A 95 5.40 16.11 10.19
N LEU A 96 6.43 16.95 10.31
CA LEU A 96 6.81 17.54 11.59
C LEU A 96 5.88 18.71 12.01
N PRO A 97 5.45 18.78 13.29
CA PRO A 97 4.71 19.91 13.82
C PRO A 97 5.60 21.17 13.82
N GLY A 98 5.45 22.02 12.80
CA GLY A 98 6.22 23.27 12.64
C GLY A 98 6.82 23.49 11.26
N GLU A 99 6.94 22.44 10.45
CA GLU A 99 7.37 22.55 9.04
C GLU A 99 6.18 22.68 8.07
N PHE A 100 5.02 22.97 8.65
CA PHE A 100 3.74 23.06 8.02
C PHE A 100 2.92 24.12 8.77
N THR A 101 2.32 25.06 8.03
CA THR A 101 1.57 26.20 8.61
C THR A 101 0.09 26.23 8.23
N GLY A 102 -0.37 25.25 7.43
CA GLY A 102 -1.76 25.15 7.01
C GLY A 102 -2.66 24.47 8.05
N THR A 103 -3.91 24.27 7.67
CA THR A 103 -4.91 23.59 8.53
C THR A 103 -5.12 22.13 8.13
N TRP A 104 -4.85 21.76 6.88
CA TRP A 104 -4.99 20.41 6.38
C TRP A 104 -3.91 20.08 5.32
N MET A 105 -3.55 18.81 5.22
CA MET A 105 -2.66 18.31 4.18
C MET A 105 -3.08 16.89 3.83
N ASN A 106 -3.05 16.55 2.54
CA ASN A 106 -3.16 15.17 2.10
C ASN A 106 -1.95 14.78 1.21
N ALA A 107 -1.77 13.48 1.06
CA ALA A 107 -0.91 12.90 0.04
C ALA A 107 -1.71 11.96 -0.86
N GLU A 108 -1.28 11.85 -2.09
CA GLU A 108 -1.89 11.02 -3.12
C GLU A 108 -0.80 10.33 -3.92
N ILE A 109 -1.09 9.12 -4.36
CA ILE A 109 -0.31 8.43 -5.39
C ILE A 109 -1.09 8.49 -6.71
N VAL A 110 -0.38 8.78 -7.80
CA VAL A 110 -0.92 8.69 -9.15
C VAL A 110 -0.10 7.68 -9.94
N ILE A 111 -0.78 6.76 -10.62
CA ILE A 111 -0.18 5.92 -11.65
C ILE A 111 -0.43 6.57 -13.00
N ASN A 112 0.65 6.86 -13.73
CA ASN A 112 0.57 7.48 -15.03
C ASN A 112 1.40 6.69 -16.03
N GLY A 113 0.88 6.43 -17.23
CA GLY A 113 1.64 5.70 -18.25
C GLY A 113 1.16 6.02 -19.65
N GLN A 114 2.04 5.85 -20.64
CA GLN A 114 1.70 6.12 -22.04
C GLN A 114 0.46 5.37 -22.50
N ASN A 115 0.33 4.10 -22.09
CA ASN A 115 -0.78 3.23 -22.47
C ASN A 115 -1.83 3.03 -21.35
N VAL A 116 -1.58 3.61 -20.17
CA VAL A 116 -2.42 3.46 -18.97
C VAL A 116 -3.18 4.75 -18.63
N GLY A 117 -2.69 5.90 -19.08
CA GLY A 117 -3.27 7.20 -18.79
C GLY A 117 -3.04 7.66 -17.35
N TRP A 118 -3.69 8.76 -16.97
CA TRP A 118 -3.56 9.41 -15.66
C TRP A 118 -4.57 8.84 -14.65
N ASN A 119 -4.07 8.15 -13.63
CA ASN A 119 -4.91 7.41 -12.66
C ASN A 119 -4.58 7.81 -11.22
N PRO A 120 -5.25 8.83 -10.66
CA PRO A 120 -5.16 9.17 -9.24
C PRO A 120 -5.75 8.05 -8.37
N LEU A 121 -5.04 7.65 -7.32
CA LEU A 121 -5.51 6.64 -6.38
C LEU A 121 -6.25 7.24 -5.18
N GLY A 122 -6.41 8.57 -5.14
CA GLY A 122 -7.10 9.29 -4.09
C GLY A 122 -6.17 9.84 -3.01
N GLY A 123 -6.65 10.89 -2.33
CA GLY A 123 -5.91 11.58 -1.26
C GLY A 123 -6.18 10.96 0.11
N ASN A 124 -5.11 10.76 0.88
CA ASN A 124 -5.16 10.41 2.30
C ASN A 124 -4.75 11.62 3.14
N ASP A 125 -5.56 11.95 4.15
CA ASP A 125 -5.22 13.01 5.11
C ASP A 125 -3.97 12.63 5.92
N LEU A 126 -2.99 13.53 5.93
CA LEU A 126 -1.72 13.30 6.60
C LEU A 126 -1.78 13.65 8.09
N ILE A 127 -1.28 12.74 8.91
CA ILE A 127 -1.06 12.93 10.33
C ILE A 127 0.21 13.76 10.51
N ARG A 128 0.15 14.74 11.39
CA ARG A 128 1.14 15.81 11.54
C ARG A 128 1.68 15.87 12.97
N ASP A 129 2.04 14.71 13.51
CA ASP A 129 2.55 14.53 14.88
C ASP A 129 4.07 14.31 14.93
N GLY A 130 4.73 14.34 13.77
CA GLY A 130 6.17 14.15 13.62
C GLY A 130 6.64 12.70 13.76
N GLN A 131 5.73 11.73 13.74
CA GLN A 131 6.06 10.31 13.61
C GLN A 131 5.80 9.83 12.17
N PRO A 132 6.51 8.79 11.71
CA PRO A 132 6.16 8.11 10.47
C PRO A 132 4.82 7.38 10.61
N HIS A 133 3.96 7.52 9.60
CA HIS A 133 2.72 6.75 9.46
C HIS A 133 2.68 6.08 8.10
N THR A 134 2.29 4.81 8.06
CA THR A 134 2.13 4.06 6.81
C THR A 134 0.80 4.39 6.16
N TYR A 135 0.86 4.80 4.90
CA TYR A 135 -0.31 5.02 4.06
C TYR A 135 -0.33 3.98 2.94
N THR A 136 -1.52 3.46 2.62
CA THR A 136 -1.69 2.44 1.58
C THR A 136 -2.74 2.89 0.57
N TRP A 137 -2.41 2.78 -0.71
CA TRP A 137 -3.29 3.02 -1.85
C TRP A 137 -3.50 1.71 -2.59
N VAL A 138 -4.70 1.15 -2.48
CA VAL A 138 -5.10 -0.04 -3.24
C VAL A 138 -5.39 0.38 -4.67
N LEU A 139 -4.84 -0.35 -5.65
CA LEU A 139 -5.13 -0.08 -7.05
C LEU A 139 -6.55 -0.58 -7.39
N PRO A 140 -7.41 0.26 -8.00
CA PRO A 140 -8.71 -0.16 -8.48
C PRO A 140 -8.62 -1.32 -9.51
N ALA A 141 -9.60 -2.22 -9.50
CA ALA A 141 -9.59 -3.41 -10.37
C ALA A 141 -9.56 -3.09 -11.87
N ASP A 142 -10.19 -2.00 -12.29
CA ASP A 142 -10.18 -1.51 -13.68
C ASP A 142 -8.81 -0.95 -14.09
N LEU A 143 -8.11 -0.27 -13.18
CA LEU A 143 -6.72 0.14 -13.38
C LEU A 143 -5.80 -1.08 -13.49
N ILE A 144 -5.92 -2.04 -12.58
CA ILE A 144 -5.14 -3.30 -12.62
C ILE A 144 -5.37 -4.03 -13.95
N GLN A 145 -6.63 -4.13 -14.39
CA GLN A 145 -6.97 -4.74 -15.68
C GLN A 145 -6.34 -3.99 -16.86
N THR A 146 -6.27 -2.66 -16.78
CA THR A 146 -5.62 -1.82 -17.79
C THR A 146 -4.11 -2.05 -17.83
N ILE A 147 -3.44 -2.04 -16.68
CA ILE A 147 -2.00 -2.28 -16.56
C ILE A 147 -1.67 -3.70 -17.06
N SER A 148 -2.36 -4.73 -16.58
CA SER A 148 -2.09 -6.13 -16.95
C SER A 148 -2.31 -6.45 -18.44
N SER A 149 -3.17 -5.70 -19.13
CA SER A 149 -3.49 -5.92 -20.54
C SER A 149 -2.71 -5.03 -21.51
N THR A 150 -1.86 -4.14 -21.00
CA THR A 150 -1.05 -3.22 -21.80
C THR A 150 0.44 -3.48 -21.56
N GLN A 151 1.28 -2.92 -22.44
CA GLN A 151 2.70 -2.77 -22.16
C GLN A 151 2.93 -1.36 -21.62
N PRO A 152 3.96 -1.12 -20.78
CA PRO A 152 4.19 0.20 -20.18
C PRO A 152 4.35 1.32 -21.23
N GLY A 153 4.87 1.00 -22.40
CA GLY A 153 5.25 1.99 -23.43
C GLY A 153 6.65 2.53 -23.21
N ASP A 154 6.91 3.74 -23.70
CA ASP A 154 8.20 4.43 -23.51
C ASP A 154 8.38 4.94 -22.07
N TRP A 155 7.27 5.16 -21.35
CA TRP A 155 7.27 5.63 -19.96
C TRP A 155 6.06 5.10 -19.17
N PHE A 156 6.30 4.81 -17.89
CA PHE A 156 5.32 4.40 -16.91
C PHE A 156 5.82 4.84 -15.52
N GLU A 157 5.00 5.60 -14.80
CA GLU A 157 5.42 6.40 -13.66
C GLU A 157 4.53 6.17 -12.44
N MET A 158 5.18 6.12 -11.28
CA MET A 158 4.55 6.31 -9.98
C MET A 158 4.84 7.75 -9.53
N ILE A 159 3.81 8.47 -9.13
CA ILE A 159 3.91 9.89 -8.83
C ILE A 159 3.40 10.15 -7.42
N ILE A 160 4.21 10.83 -6.61
CA ILE A 160 3.81 11.35 -5.30
C ILE A 160 3.27 12.76 -5.47
N VAL A 161 2.09 12.98 -4.93
CA VAL A 161 1.39 14.26 -4.91
C VAL A 161 1.09 14.64 -3.47
N THR A 162 1.13 15.93 -3.17
CA THR A 162 0.55 16.47 -1.93
C THR A 162 -0.40 17.62 -2.26
N ASN A 163 -1.41 17.84 -1.44
CA ASN A 163 -2.28 19.01 -1.51
C ASN A 163 -2.48 19.60 -0.11
N THR A 164 -2.57 20.92 -0.05
CA THR A 164 -2.75 21.66 1.20
C THR A 164 -3.14 23.11 0.96
N ASP A 165 -3.68 23.74 2.00
CA ASP A 165 -3.83 25.19 2.13
C ASP A 165 -2.56 25.93 2.58
N ALA A 166 -1.48 25.23 2.98
CA ALA A 166 -0.24 25.87 3.41
C ALA A 166 0.55 26.46 2.24
N ALA A 167 1.07 27.67 2.40
CA ALA A 167 1.91 28.32 1.39
C ALA A 167 3.20 27.54 1.09
N THR A 168 3.76 26.87 2.09
CA THR A 168 4.90 25.96 1.96
C THR A 168 4.68 24.74 2.84
N ARG A 169 5.28 23.61 2.46
CA ARG A 169 5.30 22.40 3.30
C ARG A 169 6.58 21.61 3.12
N ARG A 170 6.91 20.86 4.15
CA ARG A 170 7.88 19.77 4.09
C ARG A 170 7.21 18.47 4.49
N VAL A 171 7.48 17.42 3.72
CA VAL A 171 7.10 16.05 4.07
C VAL A 171 8.32 15.15 3.90
N TYR A 172 8.40 14.10 4.71
CA TYR A 172 9.43 13.07 4.60
C TYR A 172 8.75 11.78 4.19
N VAL A 173 9.32 11.10 3.20
CA VAL A 173 8.83 9.82 2.67
C VAL A 173 9.91 8.78 2.88
N ASP A 174 9.53 7.62 3.40
CA ASP A 174 10.39 6.46 3.53
C ASP A 174 9.63 5.17 3.17
N HIS A 175 10.36 4.08 2.97
CA HIS A 175 9.85 2.72 2.83
C HIS A 175 8.73 2.60 1.77
N VAL A 176 9.02 3.08 0.56
CA VAL A 176 8.05 2.97 -0.55
C VAL A 176 8.04 1.52 -1.04
N GLN A 177 6.87 0.91 -1.07
CA GLN A 177 6.71 -0.48 -1.46
C GLN A 177 5.54 -0.65 -2.41
N ILE A 178 5.66 -1.68 -3.25
CA ILE A 178 4.50 -2.27 -3.90
C ILE A 178 4.21 -3.56 -3.15
N LEU A 179 3.03 -3.57 -2.55
CA LEU A 179 2.49 -4.71 -1.87
C LEU A 179 1.91 -5.61 -2.95
N GLU A 180 2.45 -6.82 -3.06
CA GLU A 180 1.70 -7.86 -3.71
C GLU A 180 0.40 -8.04 -2.91
N PRO A 181 -0.72 -8.31 -3.61
CA PRO A 181 -1.83 -8.90 -2.92
C PRO A 181 -1.27 -10.10 -2.15
N GLN A 182 -1.65 -10.24 -0.87
CA GLN A 182 -1.79 -11.62 -0.41
C GLN A 182 -2.61 -12.28 -1.52
N GLU A 183 -2.14 -13.38 -2.11
CA GLU A 183 -3.08 -14.29 -2.75
C GLU A 183 -4.25 -14.27 -1.81
N HIS A 184 -5.41 -13.80 -2.29
CA HIS A 184 -6.64 -13.91 -1.52
C HIS A 184 -6.53 -15.29 -0.92
N ILE A 185 -6.38 -15.37 0.41
CA ILE A 185 -5.95 -16.60 1.06
C ILE A 185 -7.12 -17.56 0.84
N THR A 186 -7.13 -18.15 -0.34
CA THR A 186 -8.14 -19.03 -0.90
C THR A 186 -7.86 -20.39 -0.30
N ASP A 187 -6.58 -20.65 -0.04
CA ASP A 187 -6.11 -21.65 0.88
C ASP A 187 -5.34 -20.97 2.02
N TYR A 188 -5.96 -20.88 3.20
CA TYR A 188 -5.23 -20.63 4.44
C TYR A 188 -4.29 -21.83 4.66
N PRO A 189 -2.96 -21.70 4.48
CA PRO A 189 -2.08 -22.83 4.79
C PRO A 189 -1.90 -23.01 6.30
N PHE A 190 -2.34 -22.01 7.09
CA PHE A 190 -2.16 -21.94 8.55
C PHE A 190 -3.42 -21.53 9.32
N GLY A 191 -4.57 -21.42 8.64
CA GLY A 191 -5.87 -21.15 9.25
C GLY A 191 -6.85 -22.22 8.80
N GLU A 192 -7.69 -22.69 9.71
CA GLU A 192 -8.85 -23.48 9.32
C GLU A 192 -9.89 -22.53 8.73
N LEU A 193 -10.52 -22.91 7.62
CA LEU A 193 -11.67 -22.17 7.11
C LEU A 193 -12.81 -22.34 8.11
N VAL A 194 -13.09 -21.30 8.89
CA VAL A 194 -14.16 -21.27 9.91
C VAL A 194 -15.51 -20.78 9.33
N GLY A 195 -15.50 -20.34 8.07
CA GLY A 195 -16.71 -20.11 7.28
C GLY A 195 -16.40 -19.44 5.95
N ASP A 196 -16.97 -19.96 4.85
CA ASP A 196 -17.00 -19.32 3.54
C ASP A 196 -18.40 -18.84 3.14
N PHE A 197 -19.43 -19.23 3.90
CA PHE A 197 -20.84 -18.87 3.73
C PHE A 197 -21.41 -19.24 2.37
N GLU A 198 -20.75 -20.16 1.66
CA GLU A 198 -21.11 -20.56 0.30
C GLU A 198 -22.17 -21.67 0.26
N ASP A 199 -22.43 -22.32 1.39
CA ASP A 199 -23.55 -23.25 1.54
C ASP A 199 -24.79 -22.54 2.11
N ASP A 200 -25.94 -23.23 2.13
CA ASP A 200 -27.21 -22.70 2.67
C ASP A 200 -27.23 -22.56 4.20
N THR A 201 -26.06 -22.47 4.82
CA THR A 201 -25.88 -22.29 6.27
C THR A 201 -24.95 -21.11 6.56
N LEU A 202 -24.81 -20.76 7.85
CA LEU A 202 -23.87 -19.73 8.31
C LEU A 202 -22.60 -20.38 8.90
N ASP A 203 -22.23 -21.57 8.43
CA ASP A 203 -21.04 -22.32 8.85
C ASP A 203 -20.90 -22.51 10.36
N GLY A 204 -22.03 -22.65 11.05
CA GLY A 204 -22.06 -22.86 12.49
C GLY A 204 -21.82 -21.61 13.33
N TRP A 205 -21.78 -20.42 12.72
CA TRP A 205 -21.79 -19.15 13.45
C TRP A 205 -23.12 -18.98 14.18
N LEU A 206 -23.03 -18.72 15.48
CA LEU A 206 -24.18 -18.55 16.36
C LEU A 206 -24.43 -17.07 16.60
N GLU A 207 -25.70 -16.68 16.49
CA GLU A 207 -26.17 -15.35 16.81
C GLU A 207 -26.12 -15.10 18.33
N ASN A 208 -25.63 -13.92 18.72
CA ASN A 208 -25.80 -13.40 20.07
C ASN A 208 -25.93 -11.88 20.01
N ASP A 209 -27.12 -11.37 20.34
CA ASP A 209 -27.50 -9.95 20.27
C ASP A 209 -27.41 -9.29 18.88
N ALA A 210 -27.30 -10.09 17.82
CA ALA A 210 -27.32 -9.67 16.41
C ALA A 210 -27.99 -10.75 15.54
N THR A 211 -28.61 -10.33 14.44
CA THR A 211 -29.18 -11.22 13.41
C THR A 211 -28.16 -11.38 12.29
N PHE A 212 -27.83 -12.62 11.94
CA PHE A 212 -26.92 -12.93 10.86
C PHE A 212 -27.68 -13.42 9.63
N THR A 213 -27.38 -12.83 8.47
CA THR A 213 -27.91 -13.26 7.18
C THR A 213 -26.77 -13.43 6.19
N ARG A 214 -27.01 -14.20 5.13
CA ARG A 214 -26.10 -14.19 3.99
C ARG A 214 -26.41 -12.98 3.11
N SER A 215 -25.34 -12.35 2.63
CA SER A 215 -25.42 -11.24 1.69
C SER A 215 -24.41 -11.43 0.59
N ASN A 216 -24.77 -11.04 -0.63
CA ASN A 216 -23.82 -10.95 -1.73
C ASN A 216 -23.08 -9.59 -1.75
N THR A 217 -23.38 -8.72 -0.77
CA THR A 217 -22.73 -7.42 -0.62
C THR A 217 -21.53 -7.57 0.32
N GLY A 218 -20.34 -7.15 -0.14
CA GLY A 218 -19.12 -7.22 0.66
C GLY A 218 -18.44 -8.59 0.69
N ALA A 219 -18.89 -9.55 -0.13
CA ALA A 219 -18.21 -10.83 -0.33
C ALA A 219 -16.81 -10.61 -0.92
N THR A 220 -15.82 -11.19 -0.25
CA THR A 220 -14.42 -11.15 -0.69
C THR A 220 -13.93 -12.55 -1.11
N ARG A 221 -14.63 -13.61 -0.72
CA ARG A 221 -14.44 -15.01 -1.17
C ARG A 221 -15.81 -15.55 -1.58
N GLY A 222 -15.90 -16.15 -2.77
CA GLY A 222 -17.15 -16.73 -3.26
C GLY A 222 -18.25 -15.71 -3.58
N GLU A 223 -19.52 -16.14 -3.52
CA GLU A 223 -20.69 -15.32 -3.82
C GLU A 223 -21.26 -14.64 -2.55
N TRP A 224 -20.97 -15.18 -1.36
CA TRP A 224 -21.67 -14.83 -0.13
C TRP A 224 -20.74 -14.33 0.97
N ALA A 225 -21.29 -13.48 1.82
CA ALA A 225 -20.68 -12.98 3.04
C ALA A 225 -21.68 -13.05 4.19
N LEU A 226 -21.15 -13.10 5.42
CA LEU A 226 -21.92 -12.88 6.62
C LEU A 226 -22.28 -11.39 6.73
N GLN A 227 -23.58 -11.10 6.75
CA GLN A 227 -24.12 -9.79 7.08
C GLN A 227 -24.72 -9.85 8.49
N SER A 228 -24.42 -8.83 9.30
CA SER A 228 -25.07 -8.55 10.58
C SER A 228 -25.98 -7.33 10.43
N ASP A 229 -27.07 -7.30 11.19
CA ASP A 229 -27.89 -6.09 11.40
C ASP A 229 -27.23 -5.05 12.32
#